data_AF-A0A5B8TZ34-F1
#
_entry.id   AF-A0A5B8TZ34-F1
#
_cell.length_a   1.000
_cell.length_b   1.000
_cell.length_c   1.000
_cell.angle_alpha   90.00
_cell.angle_beta   90.00
_cell.angle_gamma   90.00
#
_symmetry.space_group_name_H-M   'P 1'
#
loop_
_entity.id
_entity.type
_entity.pdbx_description
1 polymer ?
#
loop_
_entity_poly.entity_id
_entity_poly.type
_entity_poly.pdbx_seq_one_letter_code
_entity_poly.pdbx_strand_id
1 'polypeptide(L)'
;MSSCCGSFCLLVLLGVALASRIPCQFAGNLRDTPDSIVDVLHLKQAEIGSSPLFDSVIKSINTSCQRKVHLMNVTLDVYTRIFTSILQHNQHQDKTRTHLLDQLSDQESSQVVSVVTELQKNIQELKKHLSHVSHERQDLLSKLNTIDVDDPVVQRKALAQFKEVYQAASVIGHPSCGHAHASSAERR
;
A
#
# COMPACT_ATOMS: atom_id res chain seq x y z
N MET A 1 64.28 2.05 0.51
CA MET A 1 63.39 3.11 -0.04
C MET A 1 62.43 2.39 -1.00
N SER A 2 61.32 1.87 -0.50
CA SER A 2 59.99 2.50 -0.49
C SER A 2 59.36 2.61 -1.89
N SER A 3 58.39 1.74 -2.20
CA SER A 3 57.00 2.17 -2.41
C SER A 3 56.07 0.96 -2.54
N CYS A 4 55.18 0.84 -1.56
CA CYS A 4 54.07 -0.11 -1.48
C CYS A 4 52.86 0.34 -2.32
N CYS A 5 51.87 -0.56 -2.38
CA CYS A 5 50.43 -0.29 -2.47
C CYS A 5 49.90 0.28 -3.79
N GLY A 6 48.78 -0.18 -4.34
CA GLY A 6 47.81 -1.14 -3.86
C GLY A 6 46.82 -1.41 -4.98
N SER A 7 46.38 -2.66 -5.07
CA SER A 7 45.24 -3.08 -5.89
C SER A 7 43.99 -2.35 -5.39
N PHE A 8 43.38 -1.53 -6.24
CA PHE A 8 42.05 -0.98 -5.99
C PHE A 8 41.03 -1.78 -6.80
N CYS A 9 40.50 -2.82 -6.16
CA CYS A 9 39.20 -3.40 -6.49
C CYS A 9 38.12 -2.31 -6.33
N LEU A 10 37.78 -1.61 -7.40
CA LEU A 10 36.60 -0.74 -7.42
C LEU A 10 35.35 -1.58 -7.71
N LEU A 11 34.89 -2.29 -6.69
CA LEU A 11 33.48 -2.60 -6.51
C LEU A 11 32.83 -1.42 -5.79
N VAL A 12 32.29 -0.46 -6.55
CA VAL A 12 31.24 0.42 -6.01
C VAL A 12 29.97 0.10 -6.76
N LEU A 13 29.35 -0.97 -6.27
CA LEU A 13 27.93 -1.27 -6.34
C LEU A 13 27.15 0.00 -5.98
N LEU A 14 26.42 0.60 -6.92
CA LEU A 14 25.28 1.44 -6.58
C LEU A 14 24.18 1.32 -7.65
N GLY A 15 23.91 0.09 -8.06
CA GLY A 15 22.58 -0.28 -8.55
C GLY A 15 21.64 -0.38 -7.35
N VAL A 16 21.24 0.77 -6.78
CA VAL A 16 20.09 0.78 -5.87
C VAL A 16 18.89 0.49 -6.75
N ALA A 17 18.52 -0.77 -6.77
CA ALA A 17 17.18 -1.19 -7.11
C ALA A 17 16.23 -0.29 -6.30
N LEU A 18 15.60 0.67 -6.97
CA LEU A 18 14.30 1.18 -6.55
C LEU A 18 13.27 0.08 -6.85
N ALA A 19 13.52 -1.13 -6.32
CA ALA A 19 12.47 -2.04 -5.98
C ALA A 19 11.66 -1.28 -4.95
N SER A 20 10.54 -0.73 -5.41
CA SER A 20 9.44 -0.23 -4.61
C SER A 20 9.40 -0.98 -3.28
N ARG A 21 9.99 -0.39 -2.22
CA ARG A 21 9.77 -0.81 -0.83
C ARG A 21 8.38 -0.35 -0.43
N ILE A 22 7.35 -0.72 -1.21
CA ILE A 22 6.01 -0.86 -0.65
C ILE A 22 6.16 -2.09 0.24
N PRO A 23 5.99 -1.97 1.57
CA PRO A 23 6.32 -3.09 2.43
C PRO A 23 5.36 -4.24 2.15
N CYS A 24 5.87 -5.35 1.60
CA CYS A 24 5.25 -6.66 1.71
C CYS A 24 5.02 -7.06 3.19
N GLN A 25 5.57 -6.30 4.13
CA GLN A 25 5.38 -6.43 5.57
C GLN A 25 3.91 -6.23 6.00
N PHE A 26 3.12 -5.39 5.32
CA PHE A 26 1.71 -5.21 5.68
C PHE A 26 0.83 -6.37 5.21
N ALA A 27 1.16 -7.00 4.07
CA ALA A 27 0.48 -8.21 3.62
C ALA A 27 0.83 -9.42 4.51
N GLY A 28 2.06 -9.50 5.02
CA GLY A 28 2.50 -10.57 5.93
C GLY A 28 2.09 -10.38 7.40
N ASN A 29 1.79 -9.16 7.83
CA ASN A 29 1.37 -8.85 9.21
C ASN A 29 -0.16 -8.84 9.40
N LEU A 30 -0.95 -8.87 8.32
CA LEU A 30 -2.38 -9.13 8.46
C LEU A 30 -2.51 -10.63 8.79
N ARG A 31 -2.63 -10.96 10.08
CA ARG A 31 -3.04 -12.30 10.49
C ARG A 31 -4.33 -12.63 9.74
N ASP A 32 -4.39 -13.83 9.17
CA ASP A 32 -5.62 -14.34 8.56
C ASP A 32 -6.77 -14.08 9.54
N THR A 33 -7.88 -13.56 9.02
CA THR A 33 -9.08 -13.43 9.84
C THR A 33 -9.37 -14.83 10.38
N PRO A 34 -9.48 -15.03 11.72
CA PRO A 34 -9.61 -16.36 12.26
C PRO A 34 -10.77 -17.09 11.58
N ASP A 35 -10.57 -18.35 11.16
CA ASP A 35 -11.62 -19.14 10.49
C ASP A 35 -12.92 -19.16 11.30
N SER A 36 -12.79 -19.10 12.63
CA SER A 36 -13.90 -18.98 13.56
C SER A 36 -14.75 -17.72 13.37
N ILE A 37 -14.19 -16.58 12.96
CA ILE A 37 -14.98 -15.37 12.66
C ILE A 37 -15.60 -15.43 11.28
N VAL A 38 -14.92 -16.03 10.32
CA VAL A 38 -15.46 -16.27 8.98
C VAL A 38 -16.74 -17.08 9.08
N ASP A 39 -16.74 -18.08 9.95
CA ASP A 39 -17.89 -18.95 10.17
C ASP A 39 -18.95 -18.27 11.05
N VAL A 40 -18.59 -17.58 12.15
CA VAL A 40 -19.54 -16.81 13.01
C VAL A 40 -20.27 -15.71 12.26
N LEU A 41 -19.60 -15.00 11.36
CA LEU A 41 -20.21 -13.92 10.56
C LEU A 41 -20.74 -14.42 9.21
N HIS A 42 -20.71 -15.73 8.96
CA HIS A 42 -21.22 -16.35 7.75
C HIS A 42 -20.62 -15.74 6.45
N LEU A 43 -19.34 -15.32 6.49
CA LEU A 43 -18.71 -14.55 5.39
C LEU A 43 -18.57 -15.35 4.09
N LYS A 44 -18.68 -16.68 4.15
CA LYS A 44 -18.67 -17.60 3.00
C LYS A 44 -20.04 -17.77 2.35
N GLN A 45 -21.11 -17.19 2.92
CA GLN A 45 -22.46 -17.32 2.36
C GLN A 45 -22.52 -16.68 0.97
N ALA A 46 -23.18 -17.37 0.03
CA ALA A 46 -23.20 -16.98 -1.38
C ALA A 46 -23.71 -15.55 -1.59
N GLU A 47 -24.69 -15.12 -0.80
CA GLU A 47 -25.22 -13.75 -0.84
C GLU A 47 -24.14 -12.69 -0.59
N ILE A 48 -23.28 -12.91 0.41
CA ILE A 48 -22.17 -12.00 0.78
C ILE A 48 -21.12 -11.92 -0.34
N GLY A 49 -20.80 -13.06 -0.96
CA GLY A 49 -19.81 -13.12 -2.03
C GLY A 49 -20.32 -12.68 -3.41
N SER A 50 -21.64 -12.67 -3.63
CA SER A 50 -22.23 -12.46 -4.95
C SER A 50 -22.14 -11.02 -5.47
N SER A 51 -22.05 -10.03 -4.58
CA SER A 51 -22.00 -8.60 -4.93
C SER A 51 -20.94 -7.86 -4.10
N PRO A 52 -19.64 -8.05 -4.41
CA PRO A 52 -18.54 -7.43 -3.66
C PRO A 52 -18.58 -5.90 -3.72
N LEU A 53 -18.56 -5.24 -2.56
CA LEU A 53 -18.68 -3.78 -2.43
C LEU A 53 -17.45 -3.00 -2.93
N PHE A 54 -16.27 -3.61 -2.89
CA PHE A 54 -15.00 -2.95 -3.20
C PHE A 54 -14.31 -3.50 -4.46
N ASP A 55 -14.99 -4.32 -5.24
CA ASP A 55 -14.41 -5.01 -6.41
C ASP A 55 -13.88 -4.03 -7.47
N SER A 56 -14.63 -2.95 -7.71
CA SER A 56 -14.24 -1.88 -8.64
C SER A 56 -13.00 -1.14 -8.15
N VAL A 57 -12.91 -0.88 -6.83
CA VAL A 57 -11.75 -0.27 -6.19
C VAL A 57 -10.55 -1.19 -6.35
N ILE A 58 -10.68 -2.47 -5.98
CA ILE A 58 -9.62 -3.48 -6.08
C ILE A 58 -9.10 -3.59 -7.52
N LYS A 59 -9.99 -3.70 -8.51
CA LYS A 59 -9.62 -3.78 -9.94
C LYS A 59 -8.92 -2.50 -10.44
N SER A 60 -9.26 -1.34 -9.88
CA SER A 60 -8.66 -0.06 -10.27
C SER A 60 -7.24 0.17 -9.73
N ILE A 61 -6.78 -0.65 -8.77
CA ILE A 61 -5.43 -0.60 -8.17
C ILE A 61 -4.33 -0.82 -9.22
N ASN A 62 -4.63 -1.29 -10.43
CA ASN A 62 -3.65 -1.45 -11.51
C ASN A 62 -3.35 -0.16 -12.31
N THR A 63 -3.96 0.99 -11.99
CA THR A 63 -3.74 2.27 -12.71
C THR A 63 -2.71 3.19 -12.02
N SER A 64 -2.42 4.41 -12.52
CA SER A 64 -1.37 5.32 -11.98
C SER A 64 -1.22 5.37 -10.44
N CYS A 65 0.03 5.28 -9.95
CA CYS A 65 0.41 5.21 -8.52
C CYS A 65 -0.17 6.34 -7.64
N GLN A 66 -0.33 7.56 -8.17
CA GLN A 66 -0.91 8.67 -7.40
C GLN A 66 -2.40 8.45 -7.09
N ARG A 67 -3.17 8.02 -8.09
CA ARG A 67 -4.59 7.72 -7.92
C ARG A 67 -4.81 6.55 -6.95
N LYS A 68 -3.88 5.59 -6.91
CA LYS A 68 -3.90 4.46 -5.96
C LYS A 68 -3.88 4.91 -4.50
N VAL A 69 -2.94 5.78 -4.12
CA VAL A 69 -2.74 6.17 -2.70
C VAL A 69 -3.96 6.92 -2.17
N HIS A 70 -4.49 7.87 -2.94
CA HIS A 70 -5.68 8.63 -2.53
C HIS A 70 -6.91 7.73 -2.42
N LEU A 71 -7.16 6.89 -3.44
CA LEU A 71 -8.28 5.96 -3.45
C LEU A 71 -8.18 4.95 -2.28
N MET A 72 -6.98 4.47 -1.97
CA MET A 72 -6.76 3.56 -0.85
C MET A 72 -7.01 4.25 0.49
N ASN A 73 -6.58 5.51 0.66
CA ASN A 73 -6.83 6.26 1.88
C ASN A 73 -8.34 6.44 2.14
N VAL A 74 -9.10 6.82 1.10
CA VAL A 74 -10.57 6.93 1.19
C VAL A 74 -11.22 5.58 1.50
N THR A 75 -10.72 4.49 0.92
CA THR A 75 -11.22 3.13 1.19
C THR A 75 -10.97 2.73 2.65
N LEU A 76 -9.80 3.03 3.20
CA LEU A 76 -9.48 2.80 4.61
C LEU A 76 -10.32 3.66 5.57
N ASP A 77 -10.73 4.86 5.15
CA ASP A 77 -11.70 5.69 5.90
C ASP A 77 -13.10 5.07 5.94
N VAL A 78 -13.54 4.42 4.86
CA VAL A 78 -14.79 3.65 4.84
C VAL A 78 -14.71 2.50 5.84
N TYR A 79 -13.63 1.69 5.81
CA TYR A 79 -13.46 0.60 6.78
C TYR A 79 -13.37 1.11 8.22
N THR A 80 -12.68 2.23 8.48
CA THR A 80 -12.62 2.84 9.81
C THR A 80 -14.02 3.17 10.33
N ARG A 81 -14.89 3.73 9.48
CA ARG A 81 -16.29 4.04 9.83
C ARG A 81 -17.12 2.77 10.07
N ILE A 82 -16.96 1.74 9.24
CA ILE A 82 -17.63 0.45 9.42
C ILE A 82 -17.23 -0.17 10.77
N PHE A 83 -15.93 -0.28 11.05
CA PHE A 83 -15.44 -0.85 12.31
C PHE A 83 -15.89 -0.04 13.52
N THR A 84 -15.84 1.29 13.43
CA THR A 84 -16.36 2.18 14.47
C THR A 84 -17.85 1.94 14.70
N SER A 85 -18.64 1.79 13.64
CA SER A 85 -20.08 1.50 13.75
C SER A 85 -20.37 0.12 14.34
N ILE A 86 -19.50 -0.88 14.12
CA ILE A 86 -19.62 -2.20 14.76
C ILE A 86 -19.30 -2.08 16.26
N LEU A 87 -18.26 -1.32 16.63
CA LEU A 87 -17.79 -1.20 18.02
C LEU A 87 -18.62 -0.24 18.89
N GLN A 88 -19.26 0.79 18.31
CA GLN A 88 -20.04 1.81 19.02
C GLN A 88 -21.43 1.33 19.50
N HIS A 89 -21.65 0.03 19.53
CA HIS A 89 -22.91 -0.65 19.83
C HIS A 89 -23.52 -0.32 21.23
N ASN A 90 -22.84 0.43 22.10
CA ASN A 90 -23.27 0.68 23.48
C ASN A 90 -23.84 2.08 23.78
N GLN A 91 -24.04 2.98 22.80
CA GLN A 91 -24.33 4.40 23.13
C GLN A 91 -25.70 4.97 22.72
N HIS A 92 -26.49 4.34 21.84
CA HIS A 92 -27.81 4.88 21.49
C HIS A 92 -28.89 3.81 21.31
N GLN A 93 -29.93 3.89 22.15
CA GLN A 93 -31.15 3.07 22.12
C GLN A 93 -32.09 3.43 20.96
N ASP A 94 -31.63 3.33 19.71
CA ASP A 94 -32.54 3.41 18.56
C ASP A 94 -32.93 1.99 18.13
N LYS A 95 -34.01 1.48 18.73
CA LYS A 95 -34.51 0.08 18.65
C LYS A 95 -34.98 -0.39 17.25
N THR A 96 -34.64 0.32 16.17
CA THR A 96 -35.18 0.06 14.83
C THR A 96 -34.18 -0.62 13.88
N ARG A 97 -32.88 -0.68 14.24
CA ARG A 97 -31.87 -1.39 13.43
C ARG A 97 -31.21 -2.48 14.25
N THR A 98 -31.32 -3.72 13.79
CA THR A 98 -30.53 -4.84 14.31
C THR A 98 -29.08 -4.66 13.86
N HIS A 99 -28.16 -4.45 14.80
CA HIS A 99 -26.74 -4.34 14.51
C HIS A 99 -26.10 -5.73 14.35
N LEU A 100 -24.89 -5.79 13.78
CA LEU A 100 -24.19 -7.06 13.53
C LEU A 100 -24.00 -7.88 14.81
N LEU A 101 -23.66 -7.22 15.92
CA LEU A 101 -23.40 -7.87 17.21
C LEU A 101 -24.69 -8.31 17.92
N ASP A 102 -25.85 -7.70 17.63
CA ASP A 102 -27.15 -8.10 18.23
C ASP A 102 -27.60 -9.51 17.81
N GLN A 103 -27.03 -10.03 16.73
CA GLN A 103 -27.40 -11.32 16.15
C GLN A 103 -26.54 -12.47 16.68
N LEU A 104 -25.56 -12.15 17.53
CA LEU A 104 -24.55 -13.08 18.01
C LEU A 104 -24.72 -13.32 19.51
N SER A 105 -24.26 -14.48 19.99
CA SER A 105 -24.12 -14.70 21.44
C SER A 105 -23.06 -13.79 22.05
N ASP A 106 -23.11 -13.58 23.37
CA ASP A 106 -22.14 -12.74 24.07
C ASP A 106 -20.67 -13.15 23.81
N GLN A 107 -20.43 -14.46 23.71
CA GLN A 107 -19.11 -15.02 23.42
C GLN A 107 -18.65 -14.68 21.99
N GLU A 108 -19.52 -14.87 21.00
CA GLU A 108 -19.25 -14.55 19.60
C GLU A 108 -19.06 -13.05 19.39
N SER A 109 -19.91 -12.23 20.02
CA SER A 109 -19.81 -10.77 20.01
C SER A 109 -18.47 -10.30 20.58
N SER A 110 -18.03 -10.84 21.72
CA SER A 110 -16.73 -10.53 22.32
C SER A 110 -15.57 -10.87 21.37
N GLN A 111 -15.66 -12.02 20.69
CA GLN A 111 -14.65 -12.45 19.72
C GLN A 111 -14.59 -11.51 18.50
N VAL A 112 -15.75 -11.13 17.95
CA VAL A 112 -15.83 -10.19 16.82
C VAL A 112 -15.30 -8.81 17.22
N VAL A 113 -15.65 -8.31 18.40
CA VAL A 113 -15.12 -7.04 18.93
C VAL A 113 -13.60 -7.05 19.03
N SER A 114 -13.02 -8.14 19.53
CA SER A 114 -11.55 -8.28 19.63
C SER A 114 -10.87 -8.15 18.26
N VAL A 115 -11.38 -8.86 17.25
CA VAL A 115 -10.76 -8.83 15.91
C VAL A 115 -11.02 -7.53 15.17
N VAL A 116 -12.22 -6.96 15.25
CA VAL A 116 -12.51 -5.65 14.66
C VAL A 116 -11.61 -4.57 15.27
N THR A 117 -11.31 -4.65 16.57
CA THR A 117 -10.38 -3.74 17.24
C THR A 117 -8.95 -3.90 16.73
N GLU A 118 -8.47 -5.14 16.53
CA GLU A 118 -7.15 -5.41 15.95
C GLU A 118 -7.05 -4.91 14.50
N LEU A 119 -8.07 -5.18 13.68
CA LEU A 119 -8.15 -4.69 12.29
C LEU A 119 -8.17 -3.16 12.24
N GLN A 120 -8.89 -2.50 13.15
CA GLN A 120 -8.89 -1.04 13.23
C GLN A 120 -7.49 -0.48 13.54
N LYS A 121 -6.74 -1.11 14.44
CA LYS A 121 -5.35 -0.73 14.73
C LYS A 121 -4.46 -0.89 13.49
N ASN A 122 -4.58 -2.01 12.79
CA ASN A 122 -3.82 -2.28 11.55
C ASN A 122 -4.12 -1.24 10.47
N ILE A 123 -5.38 -0.83 10.33
CA ILE A 123 -5.77 0.25 9.41
C ILE A 123 -5.13 1.59 9.79
N GLN A 124 -5.11 1.96 11.08
CA GLN A 124 -4.48 3.22 11.50
C GLN A 124 -2.97 3.24 11.22
N GLU A 125 -2.29 2.12 11.46
CA GLU A 125 -0.87 1.97 11.15
C GLU A 125 -0.59 2.09 9.65
N LEU A 126 -1.38 1.41 8.82
CA LEU A 126 -1.29 1.49 7.37
C LEU A 126 -1.55 2.92 6.86
N LYS A 127 -2.56 3.60 7.41
CA LYS A 127 -2.85 5.00 7.05
C LYS A 127 -1.69 5.93 7.37
N LYS A 128 -1.04 5.77 8.53
CA LYS A 128 0.15 6.56 8.88
C LYS A 128 1.26 6.39 7.85
N HIS A 129 1.48 5.16 7.39
CA HIS A 129 2.47 4.86 6.36
C HIS A 129 2.11 5.47 5.00
N LEU A 130 0.86 5.31 4.56
CA LEU A 130 0.38 5.89 3.29
C LEU A 130 0.46 7.42 3.28
N SER A 131 0.13 8.07 4.41
CA SER A 131 0.25 9.52 4.56
C SER A 131 1.71 9.97 4.47
N HIS A 132 2.65 9.24 5.07
CA HIS A 132 4.08 9.56 4.99
C HIS A 132 4.58 9.53 3.53
N VAL A 133 4.27 8.46 2.79
CA VAL A 133 4.62 8.34 1.36
C VAL A 133 3.99 9.45 0.53
N SER A 134 2.77 9.88 0.86
CA SER A 134 2.11 10.98 0.18
C SER A 134 2.80 12.33 0.43
N HIS A 135 3.24 12.59 1.67
CA HIS A 135 3.95 13.81 2.04
C HIS A 135 5.34 13.90 1.42
N GLU A 136 6.12 12.82 1.43
CA GLU A 136 7.45 12.79 0.79
C GLU A 136 7.35 13.11 -0.71
N ARG A 137 6.35 12.55 -1.39
CA ARG A 137 6.09 12.85 -2.80
C ARG A 137 5.71 14.31 -3.01
N GLN A 138 4.84 14.86 -2.17
CA GLN A 138 4.41 16.25 -2.28
C GLN A 138 5.56 17.22 -2.03
N ASP A 139 6.44 16.92 -1.08
CA ASP A 139 7.69 17.65 -0.84
C ASP A 139 8.58 17.65 -2.09
N LEU A 140 8.80 16.50 -2.72
CA LEU A 140 9.59 16.40 -3.96
C LEU A 140 8.98 17.20 -5.11
N LEU A 141 7.65 17.11 -5.33
CA LEU A 141 6.96 17.91 -6.34
C LEU A 141 7.08 19.42 -6.05
N SER A 142 6.97 19.81 -4.79
CA SER A 142 7.13 21.21 -4.39
C SER A 142 8.53 21.73 -4.72
N LYS A 143 9.58 20.94 -4.44
CA LYS A 143 10.97 21.27 -4.77
C LYS A 143 11.19 21.42 -6.27
N LEU A 144 10.60 20.54 -7.09
CA LEU A 144 10.67 20.65 -8.54
C LEU A 144 9.99 21.93 -9.06
N ASN A 145 8.85 22.32 -8.48
CA ASN A 145 8.13 23.55 -8.87
C ASN A 145 8.85 24.84 -8.45
N THR A 146 9.76 24.77 -7.47
CA THR A 146 10.59 25.91 -7.03
C THR A 146 11.87 26.09 -7.84
N ILE A 147 12.13 25.24 -8.84
CA ILE A 147 13.31 25.36 -9.69
C ILE A 147 13.18 26.61 -10.57
N ASP A 148 14.14 27.53 -10.44
CA ASP A 148 14.24 28.69 -11.32
C ASP A 148 14.81 28.27 -12.68
N VAL A 149 13.92 28.05 -13.64
CA VAL A 149 14.27 27.53 -14.97
C VAL A 149 15.01 28.55 -15.85
N ASP A 150 14.94 29.83 -15.50
CA ASP A 150 15.57 30.92 -16.25
C ASP A 150 16.99 31.21 -15.75
N ASP A 151 17.39 30.72 -14.57
CA ASP A 151 18.74 30.86 -14.05
C ASP A 151 19.77 30.04 -14.87
N PRO A 152 20.81 30.69 -15.44
CA PRO A 152 21.80 30.00 -16.27
C PRO A 152 22.62 28.93 -15.52
N VAL A 153 22.79 29.04 -14.21
CA VAL A 153 23.51 28.02 -13.41
C VAL A 153 22.63 26.78 -13.22
N VAL A 154 21.33 26.96 -12.95
CA VAL A 154 20.33 25.90 -12.86
C VAL A 154 20.21 25.14 -14.18
N GLN A 155 20.15 25.85 -15.31
CA GLN A 155 20.11 25.23 -16.64
C GLN A 155 21.32 24.31 -16.88
N ARG A 156 22.54 24.76 -16.54
CA ARG A 156 23.75 23.93 -16.64
C ARG A 156 23.71 22.71 -15.73
N LYS A 157 23.21 22.85 -14.50
CA LYS A 157 23.01 21.72 -13.57
C LYS A 157 22.02 20.70 -14.12
N ALA A 158 20.90 21.16 -14.67
CA ALA A 158 19.89 20.31 -15.29
C ALA A 158 20.46 19.54 -16.49
N LEU A 159 21.23 20.21 -17.36
CA LEU A 159 21.89 19.57 -18.50
C LEU A 159 22.92 18.51 -18.06
N ALA A 160 23.66 18.75 -16.98
CA ALA A 160 24.62 17.78 -16.44
C ALA A 160 23.94 16.48 -15.97
N GLN A 161 22.70 16.56 -15.48
CA GLN A 161 21.94 15.40 -14.95
C GLN A 161 20.95 14.80 -15.97
N PHE A 162 20.76 15.44 -17.12
CA PHE A 162 19.72 15.08 -18.08
C PHE A 162 19.80 13.62 -18.54
N LYS A 163 21.01 13.10 -18.81
CA LYS A 163 21.22 11.72 -19.27
C LYS A 163 20.68 10.70 -18.26
N GLU A 164 20.94 10.92 -16.97
CA GLU A 164 20.49 10.02 -15.90
C GLU A 164 18.96 10.06 -15.76
N VAL A 165 18.37 11.25 -15.79
CA VAL A 165 16.91 11.43 -15.76
C VAL A 165 16.25 10.74 -16.96
N TYR A 166 16.81 10.90 -18.16
CA TYR A 166 16.31 10.27 -19.38
C TYR A 166 16.38 8.74 -19.32
N GLN A 167 17.49 8.18 -18.83
CA GLN A 167 17.65 6.74 -18.65
C GLN A 167 16.64 6.19 -17.64
N ALA A 168 16.48 6.86 -16.49
CA ALA A 168 15.51 6.47 -15.47
C ALA A 168 14.07 6.51 -16.01
N ALA A 169 13.70 7.55 -16.75
CA ALA A 169 12.38 7.67 -17.37
C ALA A 169 12.13 6.57 -18.43
N SER A 170 13.16 6.21 -19.20
CA SER A 170 13.07 5.19 -20.25
C SER A 170 12.79 3.78 -19.72
N VAL A 171 13.27 3.47 -18.51
CA VAL A 171 12.99 2.19 -17.82
C VAL A 171 11.52 2.12 -17.37
N ILE A 172 10.96 3.24 -16.91
CA ILE A 172 9.55 3.31 -16.47
C ILE A 172 8.59 3.20 -17.67
N GLY A 173 8.97 3.74 -18.83
CA GLY A 173 8.15 3.73 -20.04
C GLY A 173 8.08 2.39 -20.77
N HIS A 174 8.89 1.38 -20.41
CA HIS A 174 8.88 0.08 -21.05
C HIS A 174 7.86 -0.88 -20.38
N PRO A 175 6.84 -1.39 -21.11
CA PRO A 175 5.84 -2.31 -20.57
C PRO A 175 6.39 -3.68 -20.13
N SER A 176 7.64 -4.02 -20.45
CA SER A 176 8.20 -5.36 -20.29
C SER A 176 8.81 -5.67 -18.91
N CYS A 177 8.96 -4.69 -18.01
CA CYS A 177 9.48 -4.94 -16.66
C CYS A 177 8.44 -5.47 -15.65
N GLY A 178 7.51 -6.31 -16.13
CA GLY A 178 6.53 -7.03 -15.29
C GLY A 178 6.41 -8.52 -15.60
N HIS A 179 7.05 -9.04 -16.65
CA HIS A 179 7.02 -10.47 -17.00
C HIS A 179 8.45 -10.98 -17.15
N ALA A 180 9.13 -11.20 -16.02
CA ALA A 180 10.22 -12.15 -16.01
C ALA A 180 9.60 -13.54 -16.17
N HIS A 181 9.74 -14.06 -17.38
CA HIS A 181 9.45 -15.40 -17.84
C HIS A 181 9.69 -16.48 -16.75
N ALA A 182 8.61 -17.11 -16.29
CA ALA A 182 8.67 -18.51 -15.92
C ALA A 182 8.70 -19.32 -17.23
N SER A 183 9.90 -19.57 -17.73
CA SER A 183 10.14 -20.54 -18.80
C SER A 183 11.44 -21.26 -18.53
N SER A 184 11.37 -22.33 -17.74
CA SER A 184 11.99 -23.60 -18.10
C SER A 184 11.59 -24.65 -17.06
N ALA A 185 10.55 -25.42 -17.34
CA ALA A 185 10.42 -26.81 -16.92
C ALA A 185 9.18 -27.44 -17.57
N GLU A 186 9.34 -28.69 -17.99
CA GLU A 186 8.29 -29.65 -18.29
C GLU A 186 7.56 -29.52 -19.65
N ARG A 187 8.06 -30.24 -20.66
CA ARG A 187 7.33 -31.44 -21.15
C ARG A 187 8.21 -32.35 -22.01
N ARG A 188 8.04 -33.64 -21.72
CA ARG A 188 8.58 -34.83 -22.39
C ARG A 188 8.18 -34.91 -23.86
#